data_AF-A0A952KJ03-F1
#
_entry.id   AF-A0A952KJ03-F1
#
_cell.length_a   1.000
_cell.length_b   1.000
_cell.length_c   1.000
_cell.angle_alpha   90.00
_cell.angle_beta   90.00
_cell.angle_gamma   90.00
#
_symmetry.space_group_name_H-M   'P 1'
#
loop_
_entity.id
_entity.type
_entity.pdbx_description
1 polymer ?
#
loop_
_entity_poly.entity_id
_entity_poly.type
_entity_poly.pdbx_seq_one_letter_code
_entity_poly.pdbx_strand_id
1 'polypeptide(L)'
;MTKRKPPDISQEAWDAVDSPPLTDEMLRSLRPIAETDPDLVAAYRRYRGQQKAPTKQMVTLRLDPDVVEAFRATGTGWQRRMNDALRKAAGL
;
A
#
# COMPACT_ATOMS: atom_id res chain seq x y z
N MET A 1 -6.47 -17.91 -7.16
CA MET A 1 -6.86 -16.91 -6.13
C MET A 1 -7.91 -17.57 -5.24
N THR A 2 -7.63 -17.81 -3.96
CA THR A 2 -8.58 -18.41 -3.02
C THR A 2 -9.63 -17.38 -2.62
N LYS A 3 -10.91 -17.63 -2.93
CA LYS A 3 -12.03 -16.79 -2.51
C LYS A 3 -12.11 -16.83 -0.98
N ARG A 4 -11.71 -15.75 -0.29
CA ARG A 4 -11.86 -15.63 1.16
C ARG A 4 -13.07 -14.73 1.46
N LYS A 5 -13.97 -15.25 2.27
CA LYS A 5 -15.13 -14.55 2.80
C LYS A 5 -14.68 -13.51 3.84
N PRO A 6 -15.33 -12.33 3.91
CA PRO A 6 -15.10 -11.34 4.97
C PRO A 6 -15.36 -11.90 6.38
N PRO A 7 -14.60 -11.44 7.40
CA PRO A 7 -14.70 -11.96 8.77
C PRO A 7 -16.02 -11.63 9.48
N ASP A 8 -16.74 -10.62 8.99
CA ASP A 8 -17.98 -10.04 9.52
C ASP A 8 -19.27 -10.67 8.95
N ILE A 9 -19.14 -11.56 7.96
CA ILE A 9 -20.29 -12.29 7.37
C ILE A 9 -20.30 -13.72 7.96
N SER A 10 -21.44 -14.44 8.00
CA SER A 10 -21.49 -15.87 8.38
C SER A 10 -21.30 -16.79 7.15
N GLN A 11 -20.81 -18.03 7.34
CA GLN A 11 -20.52 -18.91 6.20
C GLN A 11 -21.82 -19.27 5.47
N GLU A 12 -22.85 -19.59 6.25
CA GLU A 12 -24.21 -19.84 5.76
C GLU A 12 -24.77 -18.66 4.97
N ALA A 13 -24.60 -17.43 5.46
CA ALA A 13 -25.06 -16.24 4.73
C ALA A 13 -24.29 -16.03 3.44
N TRP A 14 -22.97 -16.29 3.43
CA TRP A 14 -22.15 -16.17 2.23
C TRP A 14 -22.53 -17.19 1.16
N ASP A 15 -22.79 -18.45 1.55
CA ASP A 15 -23.16 -19.53 0.64
C ASP A 15 -24.60 -19.40 0.13
N ALA A 16 -25.48 -18.73 0.87
CA ALA A 16 -26.86 -18.48 0.48
C ALA A 16 -27.02 -17.35 -0.55
N VAL A 17 -26.00 -16.51 -0.77
CA VAL A 17 -26.04 -15.45 -1.79
C VAL A 17 -25.93 -16.07 -3.18
N ASP A 18 -27.02 -16.04 -3.92
CA ASP A 18 -26.99 -16.31 -5.35
C ASP A 18 -26.31 -15.15 -6.09
N SER A 19 -25.32 -15.47 -6.92
CA SER A 19 -24.52 -14.51 -7.69
C SER A 19 -24.60 -14.89 -9.17
N PRO A 20 -25.74 -14.63 -9.83
CA PRO A 20 -25.89 -14.94 -11.25
C PRO A 20 -24.87 -14.18 -12.10
N PRO A 21 -24.45 -14.74 -13.25
CA PRO A 21 -23.58 -14.03 -14.17
C PRO A 21 -24.26 -12.75 -14.67
N LEU A 22 -23.45 -11.71 -14.90
CA LEU A 22 -23.95 -10.49 -15.55
C LEU A 22 -24.44 -10.83 -16.97
N THR A 23 -25.64 -10.38 -17.31
CA THR A 23 -26.15 -10.48 -18.68
C THR A 23 -25.47 -9.45 -19.58
N ASP A 24 -25.48 -9.69 -20.89
CA ASP A 24 -24.94 -8.73 -21.87
C ASP A 24 -25.62 -7.37 -21.80
N GLU A 25 -26.93 -7.34 -21.50
CA GLU A 25 -27.68 -6.10 -21.34
C GLU A 25 -27.21 -5.32 -20.10
N MET A 26 -27.03 -6.01 -18.97
CA MET A 26 -26.48 -5.41 -17.76
C MET A 26 -25.07 -4.87 -18.01
N LEU A 27 -24.23 -5.62 -18.72
CA LEU A 27 -22.87 -5.19 -19.05
C LEU A 27 -22.85 -3.90 -19.89
N ARG A 28 -23.75 -3.78 -20.87
CA ARG A 28 -23.88 -2.57 -21.70
C ARG A 28 -24.37 -1.35 -20.91
N SER A 29 -25.13 -1.58 -19.83
CA SER A 29 -25.65 -0.51 -18.98
C SER A 29 -24.65 0.03 -17.94
N LEU A 30 -23.50 -0.62 -17.76
CA LEU A 30 -22.48 -0.19 -16.80
C LEU A 30 -21.91 1.18 -17.19
N ARG A 31 -21.75 2.04 -16.19
CA ARG A 31 -21.15 3.37 -16.33
C ARG A 31 -19.91 3.51 -15.46
N PRO A 32 -18.94 4.37 -15.84
CA PRO A 32 -17.81 4.68 -14.98
C PRO A 32 -18.25 5.21 -13.61
N ILE A 33 -17.60 4.75 -12.55
CA ILE A 33 -17.91 5.20 -11.18
C ILE A 33 -17.71 6.72 -11.01
N ALA A 34 -16.83 7.32 -11.81
CA ALA A 34 -16.63 8.77 -11.84
C ALA A 34 -17.85 9.55 -12.35
N GLU A 35 -18.74 8.91 -13.10
CA GLU A 35 -19.99 9.51 -13.59
C GLU A 35 -21.15 9.26 -12.62
N THR A 36 -21.18 8.11 -11.94
CA THR A 36 -22.30 7.73 -11.06
C THR A 36 -22.11 8.13 -9.60
N ASP A 37 -20.87 8.24 -9.13
CA ASP A 37 -20.53 8.66 -7.77
C ASP A 37 -19.15 9.36 -7.73
N PRO A 38 -19.11 10.66 -8.08
CA PRO A 38 -17.87 11.43 -8.07
C PRO A 38 -17.22 11.57 -6.68
N ASP A 39 -18.02 11.57 -5.62
CA ASP A 39 -17.56 11.76 -4.25
C ASP A 39 -16.81 10.52 -3.75
N LEU A 40 -17.29 9.32 -4.10
CA LEU A 40 -16.57 8.07 -3.86
C LEU A 40 -15.21 8.07 -4.56
N VAL A 41 -15.15 8.54 -5.80
CA VAL A 41 -13.87 8.67 -6.53
C VAL A 41 -12.93 9.65 -5.82
N ALA A 42 -13.43 10.79 -5.37
CA ALA A 42 -12.64 11.76 -4.62
C ALA A 42 -12.11 11.16 -3.30
N ALA A 43 -12.93 10.41 -2.57
CA ALA A 43 -12.53 9.74 -1.34
C ALA A 43 -11.45 8.67 -1.60
N TYR A 44 -11.62 7.83 -2.62
CA TYR A 44 -10.67 6.76 -2.95
C TYR A 44 -9.35 7.29 -3.55
N ARG A 45 -9.38 8.40 -4.31
CA ARG A 45 -8.16 9.07 -4.80
C ARG A 45 -7.30 9.63 -3.67
N ARG A 46 -7.88 9.97 -2.53
CA ARG A 46 -7.10 10.37 -1.34
C ARG A 46 -6.34 9.19 -0.71
N TYR A 47 -6.84 7.96 -0.86
CA TYR A 47 -6.23 6.75 -0.28
C TYR A 47 -5.06 6.19 -1.08
N ARG A 48 -5.11 6.23 -2.41
CA ARG A 48 -3.89 6.05 -3.22
C ARG A 48 -3.14 7.36 -3.21
N GLY A 49 -2.24 7.53 -2.23
CA GLY A 49 -1.29 8.63 -2.26
C GLY A 49 -0.68 8.74 -3.65
N GLN A 50 -0.46 9.97 -4.14
CA GLN A 50 0.28 10.17 -5.37
C GLN A 50 1.50 9.25 -5.37
N GLN A 51 1.81 8.65 -6.51
CA GLN A 51 3.01 7.86 -6.71
C GLN A 51 4.22 8.82 -6.54
N LYS A 52 4.51 9.19 -5.29
CA LYS A 52 5.60 10.06 -4.90
C LYS A 52 6.84 9.31 -5.35
N ALA A 53 7.67 9.98 -6.15
CA ALA A 53 8.99 9.49 -6.49
C ALA A 53 9.65 8.87 -5.24
N PRO A 54 10.45 7.80 -5.40
CA PRO A 54 11.02 7.10 -4.26
C PRO A 54 11.70 8.10 -3.33
N THR A 55 11.20 8.22 -2.09
CA THR A 55 11.69 9.22 -1.12
C THR A 55 13.12 8.92 -0.64
N LYS A 56 13.67 7.77 -1.04
CA LYS A 56 15.01 7.28 -0.71
C LYS A 56 15.62 6.68 -1.97
N GLN A 57 16.88 7.02 -2.24
CA GLN A 57 17.65 6.42 -3.32
C GLN A 57 18.47 5.24 -2.78
N MET A 58 18.40 4.09 -3.45
CA MET A 58 19.30 2.96 -3.16
C MET A 58 20.65 3.21 -3.84
N VAL A 59 21.72 3.21 -3.06
CA VAL A 59 23.09 3.37 -3.55
C VAL A 59 23.98 2.26 -3.00
N THR A 60 24.97 1.85 -3.77
CA THR A 60 26.00 0.90 -3.30
C THR A 60 27.11 1.68 -2.61
N LEU A 61 27.20 1.60 -1.28
CA LEU A 61 28.20 2.27 -0.44
C LEU A 61 28.97 1.25 0.39
N ARG A 62 30.29 1.41 0.51
CA ARG A 62 31.11 0.66 1.47
C ARG A 62 31.31 1.50 2.73
N LEU A 63 31.06 0.89 3.88
CA LEU A 63 31.24 1.48 5.21
C LEU A 63 32.15 0.55 6.02
N ASP A 64 32.84 1.11 7.01
CA ASP A 64 33.62 0.30 7.93
C ASP A 64 32.70 -0.67 8.71
N PRO A 65 33.14 -1.93 8.96
CA PRO A 65 32.29 -2.94 9.59
C PRO A 65 31.79 -2.53 10.98
N ASP A 66 32.65 -1.88 11.77
CA ASP A 66 32.33 -1.42 13.13
C ASP A 66 31.21 -0.37 13.15
N VAL A 67 31.15 0.52 12.16
CA VAL A 67 30.06 1.50 11.98
C VAL A 67 28.75 0.76 11.72
N VAL A 68 28.75 -0.23 10.82
CA VAL A 68 27.54 -1.00 10.50
C VAL A 68 27.04 -1.77 11.71
N GLU A 69 27.94 -2.44 12.43
CA GLU A 69 27.60 -3.20 13.63
C GLU A 69 27.09 -2.29 14.76
N ALA A 70 27.70 -1.13 14.97
CA ALA A 70 27.23 -0.15 15.95
C ALA A 70 25.77 0.28 15.69
N PHE A 71 25.41 0.53 14.43
CA PHE A 71 24.02 0.80 14.11
C PHE A 71 23.14 -0.44 14.22
N ARG A 72 23.53 -1.61 13.71
CA ARG A 72 22.73 -2.86 13.82
C ARG A 72 22.39 -3.21 15.27
N ALA A 73 23.32 -3.01 16.20
CA ALA A 73 23.13 -3.25 17.63
C ALA A 73 21.98 -2.42 18.24
N THR A 74 21.59 -1.30 17.61
CA THR A 74 20.43 -0.50 18.03
C THR A 74 19.07 -1.15 17.73
N GLY A 75 19.05 -2.30 17.04
CA GLY A 75 17.85 -3.09 16.76
C GLY A 75 17.01 -2.56 15.60
N THR A 76 15.70 -2.87 15.61
CA THR A 76 14.77 -2.47 14.55
C THR A 76 14.84 -0.97 14.28
N GLY A 77 14.91 -0.60 13.00
CA GLY A 77 15.04 0.78 12.56
C GLY A 77 16.47 1.33 12.53
N TRP A 78 17.51 0.50 12.68
CA TRP A 78 18.90 0.97 12.64
C TRP A 78 19.26 1.72 11.35
N GLN A 79 18.74 1.28 10.20
CA GLN A 79 18.96 1.97 8.92
C GLN A 79 18.36 3.39 8.91
N ARG A 80 17.22 3.59 9.60
CA ARG A 80 16.62 4.92 9.75
C ARG A 80 17.54 5.81 10.60
N ARG A 81 18.02 5.31 11.75
CA ARG A 81 18.95 6.04 12.61
C ARG A 81 20.26 6.39 11.89
N MET A 82 20.79 5.46 11.11
CA MET A 82 21.97 5.70 10.26
C MET A 82 21.70 6.81 9.24
N ASN A 83 20.56 6.76 8.54
CA ASN A 83 20.16 7.83 7.62
C ASN A 83 20.02 9.19 8.32
N ASP A 84 19.43 9.24 9.51
CA ASP A 84 19.27 10.48 10.28
C ASP A 84 20.63 11.07 10.71
N ALA A 85 21.59 10.21 11.07
CA ALA A 85 22.96 10.64 11.36
C ALA A 85 23.66 11.21 10.11
N LEU A 86 23.50 10.56 8.95
CA LEU A 86 24.04 11.06 7.68
C LEU A 86 23.44 12.40 7.27
N ARG A 87 22.12 12.58 7.48
CA ARG A 87 21.45 13.88 7.25
C ARG A 87 22.04 14.97 8.13
N LYS A 88 22.16 14.71 9.43
CA LYS A 88 22.76 15.66 10.38
C LYS A 88 24.18 16.03 9.99
N ALA A 89 25.01 15.05 9.59
CA ALA A 89 26.37 15.29 9.12
C ALA A 89 26.43 16.12 7.83
N ALA A 90 25.43 15.98 6.96
CA ALA A 90 25.27 16.76 5.74
C ALA A 90 24.57 18.13 5.93
N GLY A 91 24.11 18.45 7.15
CA GLY A 91 23.36 19.69 7.43
C GLY A 91 21.90 19.67 6.94
N LEU A 92 21.29 18.49 6.82
CA LEU A 92 19.92 18.25 6.34
C LEU A 92 18.92 17.89 7.44
#